data_AF-H6N8H3-F1
#
_entry.id   AF-H6N8H3-F1
#
_cell.length_a   1.000
_cell.length_b   1.000
_cell.length_c   1.000
_cell.angle_alpha   90.00
_cell.angle_beta   90.00
_cell.angle_gamma   90.00
#
_symmetry.space_group_name_H-M   'P 1'
#
loop_
_entity.id
_entity.type
_entity.pdbx_description
1 polymer ?
#
loop_
_entity_poly.entity_id
_entity_poly.type
_entity_poly.pdbx_seq_one_letter_code
_entity_poly.pdbx_strand_id
1 'polypeptide(L)'
;MMRVLSLDIGTKKIGIALSSIDQSLIFPVGKIRFDNFKGIVFFEKLKFELRSFWEEIGIAIIGKASEGNAILSQIDQVFRMLKAWTSWDIKFISEDMSSSDSWFFLKSLKFSSNKAREKLDSYAALIILKDYFDSINKEVLVSF
;
A
#
# COMPACT_ATOMS: atom_id res chain seq x y z
N MET A 1 -6.01 8.97 -17.29
CA MET A 1 -5.05 8.80 -16.17
C MET A 1 -5.35 7.49 -15.48
N MET A 2 -4.37 6.88 -14.82
CA MET A 2 -4.55 5.62 -14.09
C MET A 2 -4.27 5.84 -12.60
N ARG A 3 -4.92 5.03 -11.76
CA ARG A 3 -4.72 4.98 -10.31
C ARG A 3 -3.36 4.41 -9.96
N VAL A 4 -2.89 4.82 -8.79
CA VAL A 4 -1.73 4.27 -8.13
C VAL A 4 -2.20 3.46 -6.93
N LEU A 5 -1.81 2.19 -6.89
CA LEU A 5 -2.01 1.27 -5.77
C LEU A 5 -0.75 1.28 -4.90
N SER A 6 -0.92 1.18 -3.58
CA SER A 6 0.17 0.81 -2.68
C SER A 6 -0.17 -0.44 -1.88
N LEU A 7 0.87 -1.23 -1.60
CA LEU A 7 0.81 -2.44 -0.80
C LEU A 7 1.85 -2.39 0.32
N ASP A 8 1.38 -2.51 1.56
CA ASP A 8 2.21 -2.74 2.74
C ASP A 8 2.22 -4.25 3.04
N ILE A 9 3.34 -4.92 2.79
CA ILE A 9 3.44 -6.37 2.94
C ILE A 9 3.86 -6.71 4.36
N GLY A 10 2.93 -7.23 5.16
CA GLY A 10 3.14 -7.74 6.51
C GLY A 10 3.03 -9.27 6.59
N THR A 11 3.56 -9.87 7.66
CA THR A 11 3.66 -11.33 7.80
C THR A 11 2.31 -12.04 7.80
N LYS A 12 1.28 -11.39 8.36
CA LYS A 12 -0.10 -11.90 8.50
C LYS A 12 -1.16 -11.07 7.77
N LYS A 13 -0.80 -9.89 7.28
CA LYS A 13 -1.72 -8.95 6.66
C LYS A 13 -1.01 -8.14 5.58
N ILE A 14 -1.71 -7.80 4.52
CA ILE A 14 -1.25 -6.86 3.48
C ILE A 14 -2.19 -5.66 3.49
N GLY A 15 -1.67 -4.48 3.79
CA GLY A 15 -2.42 -3.22 3.71
C GLY A 15 -2.57 -2.75 2.27
N ILE A 16 -3.68 -2.10 1.95
CA ILE A 16 -4.01 -1.62 0.60
C ILE A 16 -4.48 -0.17 0.67
N ALA A 17 -3.87 0.71 -0.14
CA ALA A 17 -4.38 2.05 -0.40
C ALA A 17 -4.38 2.37 -1.90
N LEU A 18 -5.24 3.30 -2.32
CA LEU A 18 -5.42 3.71 -3.71
C LEU A 18 -5.42 5.23 -3.83
N SER A 19 -4.99 5.72 -4.98
CA SER A 19 -5.30 7.07 -5.42
C SER A 19 -6.67 7.17 -6.09
N SER A 20 -7.23 8.36 -6.14
CA SER A 20 -8.25 8.74 -7.12
C SER A 20 -7.68 8.66 -8.54
N ILE A 21 -8.56 8.62 -9.55
CA ILE A 21 -8.17 8.47 -10.96
C ILE A 21 -7.38 9.67 -11.50
N ASP A 22 -7.70 10.87 -11.01
CA ASP A 22 -6.99 12.13 -11.25
C ASP A 22 -5.75 12.28 -10.34
N GLN A 23 -5.58 11.35 -9.39
CA GLN A 23 -4.50 11.31 -8.41
C GLN A 23 -4.42 12.57 -7.55
N SER A 24 -5.57 13.18 -7.22
CA SER A 24 -5.68 14.32 -6.28
C SER A 24 -5.92 13.87 -4.83
N LEU A 25 -6.48 12.67 -4.65
CA LEU A 25 -6.80 12.08 -3.36
C LEU A 25 -6.12 10.71 -3.22
N ILE A 26 -5.76 10.34 -1.99
CA ILE A 26 -5.37 8.98 -1.61
C ILE A 26 -6.22 8.50 -0.44
N PHE A 27 -6.57 7.22 -0.43
CA PHE A 27 -7.43 6.64 0.59
C PHE A 27 -7.09 5.16 0.86
N PRO A 28 -7.28 4.69 2.10
CA PRO A 28 -7.14 3.28 2.43
C PRO A 28 -8.30 2.51 1.80
N VAL A 29 -8.02 1.34 1.24
CA VAL A 29 -9.05 0.41 0.74
C VAL A 29 -9.37 -0.63 1.81
N GLY A 30 -8.34 -1.15 2.47
CA GLY A 30 -8.50 -2.20 3.46
C GLY A 30 -7.23 -3.00 3.68
N LYS A 31 -7.40 -4.25 4.11
CA LYS A 31 -6.29 -5.17 4.33
C LYS A 31 -6.69 -6.60 4.01
N ILE A 32 -5.79 -7.34 3.39
CA ILE A 32 -5.96 -8.78 3.18
C ILE A 32 -5.27 -9.52 4.31
N ARG A 33 -6.01 -10.36 5.04
CA ARG A 33 -5.47 -11.19 6.12
C ARG A 33 -5.19 -12.62 5.66
N PHE A 34 -4.15 -13.23 6.22
CA PHE A 34 -3.76 -14.61 5.99
C PHE A 34 -3.24 -15.24 7.27
N ASP A 35 -3.60 -16.50 7.49
CA ASP A 35 -2.95 -17.32 8.53
C ASP A 35 -1.59 -17.81 8.03
N ASN A 36 -1.53 -18.21 6.75
CA ASN A 36 -0.31 -18.56 6.03
C ASN A 36 -0.36 -17.91 4.64
N PHE A 37 0.70 -17.18 4.26
CA PHE A 37 0.75 -16.53 2.96
C PHE A 37 0.91 -17.56 1.84
N LYS A 38 0.04 -17.45 0.84
CA LYS A 38 0.12 -18.17 -0.42
C LYS A 38 -0.15 -17.16 -1.51
N GLY A 39 0.79 -17.00 -2.44
CA GLY A 39 0.68 -16.01 -3.50
C GLY A 39 -0.67 -16.04 -4.23
N ILE A 40 -1.10 -17.22 -4.72
CA ILE A 40 -2.37 -17.36 -5.47
C ILE A 40 -3.58 -16.84 -4.68
N VAL A 41 -3.67 -17.20 -3.40
CA VAL A 41 -4.75 -16.77 -2.51
C VAL A 41 -4.68 -15.25 -2.27
N PHE A 42 -3.47 -14.69 -2.17
CA PHE A 42 -3.29 -13.25 -2.10
C PHE A 42 -3.84 -12.55 -3.35
N PHE A 43 -3.47 -13.02 -4.53
CA PHE A 43 -3.88 -12.38 -5.78
C PHE A 43 -5.39 -12.44 -6.01
N GLU A 44 -6.03 -13.57 -5.71
CA GLU A 44 -7.49 -13.70 -5.77
C GLU A 44 -8.19 -12.71 -4.85
N LYS A 45 -7.73 -12.62 -3.60
CA LYS A 45 -8.26 -11.65 -2.63
C LYS A 45 -8.00 -10.21 -3.08
N LEU A 46 -6.82 -9.91 -3.61
CA LEU A 46 -6.49 -8.57 -4.13
C LEU A 46 -7.42 -8.20 -5.29
N LYS A 47 -7.63 -9.11 -6.24
CA LYS A 47 -8.55 -8.90 -7.36
C LYS A 47 -9.98 -8.68 -6.88
N PHE A 48 -10.42 -9.41 -5.85
CA PHE A 48 -11.74 -9.21 -5.26
C PHE A 48 -11.90 -7.85 -4.57
N GLU A 49 -10.95 -7.45 -3.72
CA GLU A 49 -10.96 -6.17 -3.01
C GLU A 49 -10.92 -4.99 -4.00
N LEU A 50 -10.16 -5.13 -5.08
CA LEU A 50 -9.95 -4.09 -6.08
C LEU A 50 -10.86 -4.22 -7.32
N ARG A 51 -11.87 -5.09 -7.31
CA ARG A 51 -12.68 -5.42 -8.51
C ARG A 51 -13.27 -4.21 -9.23
N SER A 52 -13.66 -3.17 -8.50
CA SER A 52 -14.24 -1.94 -9.07
C SER A 52 -13.19 -0.96 -9.62
N PHE A 53 -11.91 -1.20 -9.35
CA PHE A 53 -10.79 -0.30 -9.70
C PHE A 53 -9.71 -1.01 -10.52
N TRP A 54 -9.80 -2.33 -10.71
CA TRP A 54 -8.73 -3.18 -11.20
C TRP A 54 -8.16 -2.71 -12.54
N GLU A 55 -9.04 -2.42 -13.50
CA GLU A 55 -8.69 -1.95 -14.84
C GLU A 55 -8.20 -0.49 -14.87
N GLU A 56 -8.38 0.24 -13.77
CA GLU A 56 -7.95 1.63 -13.64
C GLU A 56 -6.56 1.76 -13.01
N ILE A 57 -5.95 0.66 -12.54
CA ILE A 57 -4.63 0.69 -11.88
C ILE A 57 -3.53 0.62 -12.93
N GLY A 58 -2.61 1.58 -12.90
CA GLY A 58 -1.46 1.62 -13.81
C GLY A 58 -0.12 1.41 -13.12
N ILE A 59 -0.04 1.71 -11.81
CA ILE A 59 1.19 1.62 -11.02
C ILE A 59 0.87 0.94 -9.70
N ALA A 60 1.75 0.03 -9.26
CA ALA A 60 1.71 -0.57 -7.92
C ALA A 60 3.01 -0.25 -7.17
N ILE A 61 2.89 0.35 -5.99
CA ILE A 61 3.99 0.69 -5.09
C ILE A 61 4.05 -0.34 -3.96
N ILE A 62 5.21 -0.96 -3.76
CA ILE A 62 5.44 -1.93 -2.69
C ILE A 62 6.50 -1.38 -1.73
N GLY A 63 6.23 -1.41 -0.43
CA GLY A 63 7.25 -1.09 0.59
C GLY A 63 8.39 -2.11 0.56
N LYS A 64 9.65 -1.65 0.57
CA LYS A 64 10.81 -2.54 0.74
C LYS A 64 11.04 -2.81 2.22
N ALA A 65 11.20 -4.08 2.55
CA ALA A 65 11.75 -4.47 3.84
C ALA A 65 13.29 -4.47 3.80
N SER A 66 13.90 -4.27 4.96
CA SER A 66 15.35 -4.40 5.15
C SER A 66 15.84 -5.83 4.89
N GLU A 67 17.10 -5.97 4.50
CA GLU A 67 17.75 -7.27 4.30
C GLU A 67 17.67 -8.15 5.56
N GLY A 68 17.50 -9.47 5.37
CA GLY A 68 17.34 -10.43 6.46
C GLY A 68 15.94 -10.49 7.08
N ASN A 69 15.00 -9.64 6.65
CA ASN A 69 13.61 -9.72 7.12
C ASN A 69 12.88 -10.92 6.49
N ALA A 70 12.18 -11.71 7.31
CA ALA A 70 11.41 -12.86 6.89
C ALA A 70 10.32 -12.54 5.83
N ILE A 71 9.90 -11.27 5.74
CA ILE A 71 8.92 -10.79 4.77
C ILE A 71 9.44 -10.73 3.33
N LEU A 72 10.75 -10.73 3.10
CA LEU A 72 11.34 -10.57 1.77
C LEU A 72 10.84 -11.62 0.77
N SER A 73 10.65 -12.86 1.22
CA SER A 73 10.08 -13.94 0.41
C SER A 73 8.63 -13.64 0.00
N GLN A 74 7.83 -13.05 0.89
CA GLN A 74 6.44 -12.67 0.58
C GLN A 74 6.42 -11.49 -0.40
N ILE A 75 7.30 -10.50 -0.22
CA ILE A 75 7.45 -9.37 -1.14
C ILE A 75 7.81 -9.86 -2.56
N ASP A 76 8.80 -10.76 -2.69
CA ASP A 76 9.20 -11.32 -3.98
C ASP A 76 8.05 -12.11 -4.63
N GLN A 77 7.31 -12.91 -3.86
CA GLN A 77 6.14 -13.62 -4.38
C GLN A 77 5.05 -12.66 -4.88
N VAL A 78 4.72 -11.62 -4.10
CA VAL A 78 3.76 -10.58 -4.52
C VAL A 78 4.21 -9.91 -5.81
N PHE A 79 5.48 -9.49 -5.87
CA PHE A 79 6.06 -8.85 -7.05
C PHE A 79 5.96 -9.73 -8.29
N ARG A 80 6.39 -11.00 -8.21
CA ARG A 80 6.32 -11.94 -9.33
C ARG A 80 4.90 -12.15 -9.82
N MET A 81 3.95 -12.21 -8.90
CA MET A 81 2.54 -12.38 -9.25
C MET A 81 1.95 -11.14 -9.92
N LEU A 82 2.14 -9.96 -9.34
CA LEU A 82 1.66 -8.75 -10.00
C LEU A 82 2.27 -8.63 -11.40
N LYS A 83 3.58 -8.90 -11.55
CA LYS A 83 4.26 -8.85 -12.85
C LYS A 83 3.74 -9.89 -13.85
N ALA A 84 3.34 -11.07 -13.39
CA ALA A 84 2.86 -12.15 -14.25
C ALA A 84 1.39 -11.96 -14.67
N TRP A 85 0.58 -11.32 -13.84
CA TRP A 85 -0.87 -11.30 -13.99
C TRP A 85 -1.46 -9.91 -14.27
N THR A 86 -0.64 -8.86 -14.27
CA THR A 86 -1.07 -7.49 -14.60
C THR A 86 -0.07 -6.81 -15.54
N SER A 87 -0.49 -5.72 -16.16
CA SER A 87 0.35 -4.82 -16.94
C SER A 87 0.88 -3.65 -16.11
N TRP A 88 0.73 -3.68 -14.78
CA TRP A 88 1.05 -2.56 -13.91
C TRP A 88 2.56 -2.32 -13.85
N ASP A 89 2.96 -1.05 -13.82
CA ASP A 89 4.33 -0.68 -13.49
C ASP A 89 4.55 -0.86 -11.98
N ILE A 90 5.39 -1.81 -11.60
CA ILE A 90 5.61 -2.16 -10.19
C ILE A 90 6.88 -1.47 -9.70
N LYS A 91 6.74 -0.58 -8.72
CA LYS A 91 7.83 0.15 -8.10
C LYS A 91 7.96 -0.22 -6.64
N PHE A 92 9.17 -0.05 -6.14
CA PHE A 92 9.48 -0.24 -4.74
C PHE A 92 9.84 1.10 -4.10
N ILE A 93 9.30 1.39 -2.93
CA ILE A 93 9.72 2.53 -2.10
C ILE A 93 10.34 1.99 -0.82
N SER A 94 11.44 2.60 -0.39
CA SER A 94 12.15 2.13 0.79
C SER A 94 11.49 2.65 2.06
N GLU A 95 11.38 1.82 3.11
CA GLU A 95 10.73 2.22 4.38
C GLU A 95 11.46 3.38 5.08
N ASP A 96 12.76 3.56 4.84
CA ASP A 96 13.56 4.69 5.31
C ASP A 96 13.24 6.02 4.60
N MET A 97 12.55 5.96 3.44
CA MET A 97 12.03 7.14 2.75
C MET A 97 10.72 7.63 3.34
N SER A 98 10.20 6.97 4.37
CA SER A 98 9.03 7.49 5.06
C SER A 98 9.37 8.79 5.73
N SER A 99 8.81 9.89 5.22
CA SER A 99 9.10 11.20 5.77
C SER A 99 8.58 11.26 7.20
N SER A 100 9.37 11.87 8.09
CA SER A 100 8.89 12.22 9.44
C SER A 100 7.53 12.92 9.35
N ASP A 101 7.34 13.71 8.30
CA ASP A 101 6.17 14.53 8.05
C ASP A 101 4.93 13.68 7.70
N SER A 102 5.06 12.64 6.88
CA SER A 102 3.98 11.66 6.62
C SER A 102 3.50 10.98 7.91
N TRP A 103 4.45 10.58 8.77
CA TRP A 103 4.14 9.99 10.07
C TRP A 103 3.52 10.99 11.05
N PHE A 104 4.05 12.22 11.12
CA PHE A 104 3.51 13.28 11.97
C PHE A 104 2.13 13.71 11.52
N PHE A 105 1.91 13.85 10.20
CA PHE A 105 0.61 14.13 9.61
C PHE A 105 -0.41 13.09 10.06
N LEU A 106 -0.11 11.79 9.93
CA LEU A 106 -1.05 10.75 10.38
C LEU A 106 -1.27 10.73 11.89
N LYS A 107 -0.24 11.00 12.70
CA LYS A 107 -0.37 11.12 14.17
C LYS A 107 -1.17 12.35 14.58
N SER A 108 -1.11 13.43 13.82
CA SER A 108 -1.80 14.70 14.09
C SER A 108 -3.31 14.63 13.87
N LEU A 109 -3.76 13.64 13.08
CA LEU A 109 -5.17 13.34 12.93
C LEU A 109 -5.66 12.80 14.28
N LYS A 110 -6.56 13.56 14.92
CA LYS A 110 -7.06 13.33 16.28
C LYS A 110 -7.87 12.04 16.42
N PHE A 111 -7.24 10.88 16.26
CA PHE A 111 -7.81 9.59 16.62
C PHE A 111 -7.59 9.37 18.12
N SER A 112 -8.61 8.91 18.86
CA SER A 112 -8.46 8.57 20.27
C SER A 112 -7.48 7.40 20.44
N SER A 113 -6.58 7.48 21.43
CA SER A 113 -5.31 6.74 21.53
C SER A 113 -5.33 5.22 21.24
N ASN A 114 -6.40 4.50 21.57
CA ASN A 114 -6.53 3.06 21.25
C ASN A 114 -7.03 2.80 19.82
N LYS A 115 -8.01 3.58 19.34
CA LYS A 115 -8.47 3.52 17.93
C LYS A 115 -7.40 4.07 16.97
N ALA A 116 -6.60 5.02 17.43
CA ALA A 116 -5.50 5.61 16.68
C ALA A 116 -4.44 4.57 16.31
N ARG A 117 -4.03 3.74 17.26
CA ARG A 117 -2.97 2.75 17.04
C ARG A 117 -3.42 1.61 16.13
N GLU A 118 -4.65 1.12 16.29
CA GLU A 118 -5.24 0.13 15.38
C GLU A 118 -5.46 0.68 13.96
N LYS A 119 -5.80 1.98 13.85
CA LYS A 119 -5.95 2.66 12.56
C LYS A 119 -4.59 2.97 11.91
N LEU A 120 -3.58 3.38 12.67
CA LEU A 120 -2.20 3.59 12.22
C LEU A 120 -1.61 2.31 11.61
N ASP A 121 -1.85 1.17 12.25
CA ASP A 121 -1.50 -0.17 11.77
C ASP A 121 -2.23 -0.60 10.48
N SER A 122 -3.26 0.15 10.07
CA SER A 122 -3.95 -0.01 8.79
C SER A 122 -3.60 1.08 7.76
N TYR A 123 -2.82 2.08 8.14
CA TYR A 123 -2.44 3.19 7.25
C TYR A 123 -1.02 3.07 6.70
N ALA A 124 -0.26 2.02 7.02
CA ALA A 124 1.09 1.83 6.45
C ALA A 124 1.09 1.87 4.90
N ALA A 125 0.11 1.24 4.25
CA ALA A 125 -0.04 1.36 2.80
C ALA A 125 -0.34 2.80 2.35
N LEU A 126 -1.09 3.56 3.14
CA LEU A 126 -1.39 4.97 2.85
C LEU A 126 -0.15 5.86 2.97
N ILE A 127 0.72 5.56 3.95
CA ILE A 127 2.05 6.20 4.12
C ILE A 127 2.90 5.93 2.89
N ILE A 128 3.06 4.65 2.51
CA ILE A 128 3.80 4.23 1.30
C ILE A 128 3.31 5.00 0.07
N LEU A 129 1.99 5.15 -0.08
CA LEU A 129 1.40 5.87 -1.21
C LEU A 129 1.68 7.38 -1.15
N LYS A 130 1.56 7.98 0.03
CA LYS A 130 1.86 9.40 0.25
C LYS A 130 3.33 9.70 -0.05
N ASP A 131 4.24 8.89 0.48
CA ASP A 131 5.68 9.03 0.27
C ASP A 131 6.05 8.87 -1.21
N TYR A 132 5.36 8.00 -1.96
CA TYR A 132 5.52 7.93 -3.41
C TYR A 132 5.12 9.24 -4.09
N PHE A 133 3.95 9.81 -3.78
CA PHE A 133 3.51 11.07 -4.38
C PHE A 133 4.44 12.24 -3.99
N ASP A 134 4.93 12.27 -2.75
CA ASP A 134 5.91 13.25 -2.29
C ASP A 134 7.24 13.11 -3.03
N SER A 135 7.72 11.89 -3.28
CA SER A 135 8.97 11.64 -4.01
C SER A 135 8.94 12.16 -5.45
N ILE A 136 7.74 12.33 -6.03
CA ILE A 136 7.53 12.91 -7.37
C ILE A 136 7.01 14.35 -7.30
N ASN A 137 7.10 15.01 -6.14
CA ASN A 137 6.66 16.39 -5.88
C ASN A 137 5.20 16.64 -6.27
N LYS A 138 4.32 15.66 -6.03
CA LYS A 138 2.89 15.76 -6.32
C LYS A 138 2.10 15.81 -5.02
N GLU A 139 1.42 16.93 -4.79
CA GLU A 139 0.54 17.09 -3.65
C GLU A 139 -0.73 16.25 -3.82
N VAL A 140 -1.10 15.53 -2.76
CA VAL A 140 -2.33 14.72 -2.70
C VAL A 140 -2.99 14.92 -1.34
N LEU A 141 -4.32 15.00 -1.34
CA LEU A 141 -5.09 15.02 -0.09
C LEU A 141 -5.30 13.60 0.41
N VAL A 142 -5.35 13.44 1.72
CA VAL A 142 -5.57 12.14 2.36
C VAL A 142 -7.01 12.04 2.85
N SER A 143 -7.72 11.01 2.41
CA SER A 143 -9.08 10.68 2.86
C SER A 143 -9.05 9.42 3.73
N PHE A 144 -9.83 9.40 4.82
CA PHE A 144 -9.88 8.33 5.82
C PHE A 144 -11.17 7.52 5.78
#